data_AF-A0A6A6Z5U4-F1
#
_entry.id   AF-A0A6A6Z5U4-F1
#
_cell.length_a   1.000
_cell.length_b   1.000
_cell.length_c   1.000
_cell.angle_alpha   90.00
_cell.angle_beta   90.00
_cell.angle_gamma   90.00
#
_symmetry.space_group_name_H-M   'P 1'
#
loop_
_entity.id
_entity.type
_entity.pdbx_description
1 polymer ?
#
loop_
_entity_poly.entity_id
_entity_poly.type
_entity_poly.pdbx_seq_one_letter_code
_entity_poly.pdbx_strand_id
1 'polypeptide(L)'
;MNFIVNERLQWKDLKPKGAPFEYPEDIKILYNDWPYGIDEDIAHLVIWTKFELEEDAVTGRITPEVSKEIDDYVRKTFASRINPDHLIWFSNWRSLKSVHAVEHFHVMLYRPDEAFIKEITNGDIPMSAKI
;
A
#
# COMPACT_ATOMS: atom_id res chain seq x y z
N MET A 1 1.01 -21.08 2.52
CA MET A 1 0.83 -20.32 3.78
C MET A 1 1.37 -18.92 3.56
N ASN A 2 0.50 -17.92 3.54
CA ASN A 2 0.88 -16.55 3.22
C ASN A 2 1.05 -15.76 4.53
N PHE A 3 2.29 -15.64 5.02
CA PHE A 3 2.62 -14.95 6.29
C PHE A 3 2.00 -13.57 6.36
N ILE A 4 2.03 -12.81 5.25
CA ILE A 4 1.40 -11.50 5.16
C ILE A 4 -0.08 -11.57 5.49
N VAL A 5 -0.83 -12.50 4.89
CA VAL A 5 -2.29 -12.62 5.14
C VAL A 5 -2.57 -12.98 6.59
N ASN A 6 -1.85 -13.97 7.13
CA ASN A 6 -2.13 -14.51 8.45
C ASN A 6 -1.66 -13.60 9.59
N GLU A 7 -0.44 -13.06 9.48
CA GLU A 7 0.22 -12.35 10.59
C GLU A 7 0.10 -10.82 10.48
N ARG A 8 0.05 -10.27 9.26
CA ARG A 8 0.01 -8.80 9.04
C ARG A 8 -1.40 -8.30 8.72
N LEU A 9 -2.05 -8.88 7.72
CA LEU A 9 -3.37 -8.43 7.26
C LEU A 9 -4.49 -8.91 8.17
N GLN A 10 -4.40 -10.14 8.68
CA GLN A 10 -5.42 -10.78 9.51
C GLN A 10 -6.82 -10.77 8.86
N TRP A 11 -6.85 -10.83 7.53
CA TRP A 11 -8.10 -10.96 6.78
C TRP A 11 -8.59 -12.40 6.82
N LYS A 12 -9.90 -12.59 7.04
CA LYS A 12 -10.54 -13.91 7.07
C LYS A 12 -10.58 -14.56 5.67
N ASP A 13 -10.78 -13.73 4.66
CA ASP A 13 -10.76 -14.09 3.25
C ASP A 13 -10.27 -12.89 2.42
N LEU A 14 -9.99 -13.14 1.14
CA LEU A 14 -9.56 -12.13 0.17
C LEU A 14 -10.70 -11.68 -0.74
N LYS A 15 -11.96 -11.87 -0.33
CA LYS A 15 -13.10 -11.43 -1.14
C LYS A 15 -13.35 -9.95 -0.87
N PRO A 16 -13.26 -9.07 -1.89
CA PRO A 16 -13.63 -7.68 -1.70
C PRO A 16 -15.13 -7.57 -1.41
N LYS A 17 -15.49 -6.60 -0.57
CA LYS A 17 -16.87 -6.24 -0.23
C LYS A 17 -17.56 -5.52 -1.38
N GLY A 18 -16.83 -4.76 -2.20
CA GLY A 18 -17.38 -4.01 -3.33
C GLY A 18 -16.35 -3.67 -4.41
N ALA A 19 -16.56 -2.53 -5.07
CA ALA A 19 -15.68 -2.06 -6.13
C ALA A 19 -14.32 -1.59 -5.57
N PRO A 20 -13.27 -1.50 -6.41
CA PRO A 20 -11.98 -0.96 -6.01
C PRO A 20 -12.10 0.38 -5.29
N PHE A 21 -11.39 0.53 -4.17
CA PHE A 21 -11.34 1.75 -3.36
C PHE A 21 -12.68 2.24 -2.78
N GLU A 22 -13.75 1.44 -2.83
CA GLU A 22 -15.06 1.80 -2.29
C GLU A 22 -15.14 1.58 -0.77
N TYR A 23 -14.63 0.44 -0.30
CA TYR A 23 -14.73 0.01 1.09
C TYR A 23 -13.35 0.00 1.78
N PRO A 24 -13.15 0.76 2.87
CA PRO A 24 -11.91 0.72 3.64
C PRO A 24 -11.55 -0.67 4.15
N GLU A 25 -12.52 -1.56 4.39
CA GLU A 25 -12.28 -2.91 4.89
C GLU A 25 -11.60 -3.83 3.88
N ASP A 26 -11.52 -3.42 2.61
CA ASP A 26 -10.80 -4.12 1.55
C ASP A 26 -9.38 -3.63 1.37
N ILE A 27 -8.96 -2.65 2.19
CA ILE A 27 -7.65 -2.02 2.12
C ILE A 27 -6.98 -2.04 3.50
N LYS A 28 -5.66 -2.27 3.52
CA LYS A 28 -4.87 -2.11 4.75
C LYS A 28 -3.59 -1.35 4.44
N ILE A 29 -3.30 -0.33 5.23
CA ILE A 29 -2.08 0.48 5.10
C ILE A 29 -1.15 0.05 6.24
N LEU A 30 0.01 -0.50 5.90
CA LEU A 30 0.99 -0.98 6.86
C LEU A 30 2.36 -0.41 6.54
N TYR A 31 3.27 -0.44 7.50
CA TYR A 31 4.68 -0.21 7.18
C TYR A 31 5.19 -1.32 6.26
N ASN A 32 6.11 -0.96 5.37
CA ASN A 32 6.89 -1.96 4.66
C ASN A 32 7.84 -2.64 5.64
N ASP A 33 7.64 -3.94 5.86
CA ASP A 33 8.50 -4.76 6.73
C ASP A 33 9.89 -5.01 6.11
N TRP A 34 10.04 -4.80 4.80
CA TRP A 34 11.30 -4.88 4.07
C TRP A 34 11.52 -3.59 3.28
N PRO A 35 11.81 -2.46 3.97
CA PRO A 35 12.01 -1.20 3.31
C PRO A 35 13.25 -1.26 2.41
N TYR A 36 13.23 -0.47 1.35
CA TYR A 36 14.43 -0.26 0.55
C TYR A 36 15.49 0.47 1.39
N GLY A 37 16.76 0.46 0.95
CA GLY A 37 17.81 1.27 1.55
C GLY A 37 17.59 2.76 1.25
N ILE A 38 16.58 3.34 1.88
CA ILE A 38 16.11 4.71 1.70
C ILE A 38 16.43 5.54 2.95
N ASP A 39 16.32 6.86 2.80
CA ASP A 39 16.50 7.81 3.89
C ASP A 39 15.53 7.53 5.05
N GLU A 40 16.00 7.66 6.30
CA GLU A 40 15.23 7.44 7.52
C GLU A 40 14.05 8.43 7.63
N ASP A 41 14.14 9.57 6.96
CA ASP A 41 13.08 10.57 6.86
C ASP A 41 11.92 10.11 5.94
N ILE A 42 12.04 8.98 5.25
CA ILE A 42 11.02 8.46 4.33
C ILE A 42 10.24 7.31 5.00
N ALA A 43 8.96 7.54 5.26
CA ALA A 43 8.07 6.46 5.65
C ALA A 43 7.67 5.65 4.39
N HIS A 44 8.07 4.38 4.35
CA HIS A 44 7.69 3.45 3.29
C HIS A 44 6.48 2.63 3.73
N LEU A 45 5.32 2.93 3.16
CA LEU A 45 4.06 2.23 3.42
C LEU A 45 3.74 1.26 2.28
N VAL A 46 3.03 0.19 2.61
CA VAL A 46 2.45 -0.76 1.68
C VAL A 46 0.93 -0.73 1.85
N ILE A 47 0.23 -0.50 0.75
CA ILE A 47 -1.21 -0.47 0.68
C ILE A 47 -1.63 -1.80 0.07
N TRP A 48 -2.23 -2.65 0.89
CA TRP A 48 -2.71 -3.98 0.53
C TRP A 48 -4.17 -3.91 0.12
N THR A 49 -4.55 -4.59 -0.95
CA THR A 49 -5.93 -4.61 -1.47
C THR A 49 -6.46 -6.04 -1.57
N LYS A 50 -7.76 -6.23 -1.32
CA LYS A 50 -8.45 -7.51 -1.60
C LYS A 50 -8.87 -7.65 -3.07
N PHE A 51 -8.94 -6.55 -3.80
CA PHE A 51 -9.26 -6.52 -5.22
C PHE A 51 -7.99 -6.50 -6.07
N GLU A 52 -8.14 -6.92 -7.31
CA GLU A 52 -7.04 -6.92 -8.29
C GLU A 52 -6.75 -5.52 -8.80
N LEU A 53 -5.47 -5.25 -9.08
CA LEU A 53 -5.03 -4.07 -9.79
C LEU A 53 -4.72 -4.50 -11.22
N GLU A 54 -5.66 -4.23 -12.13
CA GLU A 54 -5.57 -4.70 -13.51
C GLU A 54 -4.29 -4.18 -14.20
N GLU A 55 -3.60 -5.09 -14.87
CA GLU A 55 -2.36 -4.85 -15.60
C GLU A 55 -2.55 -5.18 -17.08
N ASP A 56 -1.93 -4.38 -17.94
CA ASP A 56 -1.83 -4.66 -19.36
C ASP A 56 -1.03 -5.95 -19.58
N ALA A 57 -1.65 -6.92 -20.25
CA ALA A 57 -1.11 -8.27 -20.42
C ALA A 57 0.19 -8.32 -21.24
N VAL A 58 0.51 -7.27 -22.02
CA VAL A 58 1.67 -7.22 -22.89
C VAL A 58 2.86 -6.56 -22.19
N THR A 59 2.61 -5.48 -21.46
CA THR A 59 3.63 -4.64 -20.83
C THR A 59 3.81 -4.92 -19.34
N GLY A 60 2.86 -5.58 -18.68
CA GLY A 60 2.87 -5.83 -17.23
C GLY A 60 2.74 -4.57 -16.39
N ARG A 61 2.28 -3.46 -16.99
CA ARG A 61 2.01 -2.19 -16.30
C ARG A 61 0.54 -2.13 -15.90
N ILE A 62 0.24 -1.51 -14.76
CA ILE A 62 -1.14 -1.18 -14.41
C ILE A 62 -1.78 -0.35 -15.53
N THR A 63 -3.06 -0.60 -15.79
CA THR A 63 -3.78 0.14 -16.83
C THR A 63 -3.90 1.63 -16.46
N PRO A 64 -4.04 2.55 -17.42
CA PRO A 64 -4.26 3.97 -17.14
C PRO A 64 -5.45 4.21 -16.21
N GLU A 65 -6.51 3.40 -16.33
CA GLU A 65 -7.71 3.45 -15.51
C GLU A 65 -7.37 3.13 -14.04
N VAL A 66 -6.70 2.00 -13.79
CA VAL A 66 -6.26 1.61 -12.44
C VAL A 66 -5.25 2.60 -11.87
N SER A 67 -4.33 3.10 -12.70
CA SER A 67 -3.40 4.14 -12.27
C SER A 67 -4.11 5.40 -11.82
N LYS A 68 -5.21 5.79 -12.48
CA LYS A 68 -6.02 6.94 -12.08
C LYS A 68 -6.76 6.66 -10.77
N GLU A 69 -7.35 5.48 -10.61
CA GLU A 69 -8.03 5.09 -9.36
C GLU A 69 -7.09 5.09 -8.16
N ILE A 70 -5.86 4.58 -8.32
CA ILE A 70 -4.83 4.64 -7.29
C ILE A 70 -4.45 6.09 -6.99
N ASP A 71 -4.22 6.92 -8.01
CA ASP A 71 -3.86 8.33 -7.80
C ASP A 71 -4.95 9.10 -7.05
N ASP A 72 -6.22 8.91 -7.43
CA ASP A 72 -7.38 9.51 -6.76
C ASP A 72 -7.47 9.04 -5.30
N TYR A 73 -7.28 7.74 -5.05
CA TYR A 73 -7.27 7.18 -3.69
C TYR A 73 -6.12 7.77 -2.85
N VAL A 74 -4.90 7.81 -3.40
CA VAL A 74 -3.71 8.33 -2.72
C VAL A 74 -3.89 9.82 -2.41
N ARG A 75 -4.37 10.62 -3.36
CA ARG A 75 -4.64 12.04 -3.10
C ARG A 75 -5.70 12.24 -2.02
N LYS A 76 -6.82 11.51 -2.11
CA LYS A 76 -7.89 11.58 -1.11
C LYS A 76 -7.40 11.21 0.29
N THR A 77 -6.50 10.23 0.38
CA THR A 77 -6.06 9.66 1.65
C THR A 77 -4.92 10.47 2.29
N PHE A 78 -3.97 10.97 1.50
CA PHE A 78 -2.73 11.56 2.02
C PHE A 78 -2.59 13.07 1.77
N ALA A 79 -3.14 13.61 0.67
CA ALA A 79 -2.81 14.97 0.24
C ALA A 79 -3.38 16.10 1.13
N SER A 80 -4.31 15.78 2.03
CA SER A 80 -4.81 16.75 3.02
C SER A 80 -3.82 17.00 4.17
N ARG A 81 -2.84 16.10 4.36
CA ARG A 81 -1.91 16.11 5.50
C ARG A 81 -0.44 16.12 5.06
N ILE A 82 -0.17 15.80 3.80
CA ILE A 82 1.17 15.69 3.22
C ILE A 82 1.28 16.64 2.02
N ASN A 83 2.40 17.35 1.91
CA ASN A 83 2.73 18.12 0.73
C ASN A 83 2.76 17.18 -0.50
N PRO A 84 2.03 17.47 -1.60
CA PRO A 84 2.06 16.66 -2.82
C PRO A 84 3.47 16.34 -3.34
N ASP A 85 4.44 17.24 -3.17
CA ASP A 85 5.83 17.02 -3.59
C ASP A 85 6.59 16.01 -2.70
N HIS A 86 6.05 15.72 -1.52
CA HIS A 86 6.58 14.76 -0.54
C HIS A 86 5.85 13.42 -0.58
N LEU A 87 4.96 13.22 -1.55
CA LEU A 87 4.10 12.06 -1.69
C LEU A 87 4.34 11.43 -3.06
N ILE A 88 4.81 10.18 -3.06
CA ILE A 88 4.89 9.38 -4.27
C ILE A 88 4.28 8.01 -4.03
N TRP A 89 3.77 7.39 -5.09
CA TRP A 89 3.32 6.01 -5.07
C TRP A 89 3.86 5.26 -6.29
N PHE A 90 4.03 3.96 -6.14
CA PHE A 90 4.42 3.07 -7.24
C PHE A 90 3.92 1.65 -6.99
N SER A 91 3.70 0.88 -8.06
CA SER A 91 3.50 -0.56 -7.97
C SER A 91 4.68 -1.30 -8.59
N ASN A 92 5.03 -2.45 -8.01
CA ASN A 92 6.03 -3.32 -8.60
C ASN A 92 5.40 -4.19 -9.69
N TRP A 93 6.17 -4.49 -10.74
CA TRP A 93 5.73 -5.38 -11.82
C TRP A 93 5.47 -6.78 -11.29
N ARG A 94 4.53 -7.51 -11.91
CA ARG A 94 4.18 -8.88 -11.53
C ARG A 94 5.36 -9.85 -11.44
N SER A 95 6.41 -9.66 -12.25
CA SER A 95 7.64 -10.46 -12.23
C SER A 95 8.55 -10.20 -11.03
N LEU A 96 8.34 -9.09 -10.30
CA LEU A 96 9.10 -8.68 -9.12
C LEU A 96 8.30 -8.82 -7.81
N LYS A 97 6.98 -9.10 -7.89
CA LYS A 97 6.13 -9.29 -6.71
C LYS A 97 6.53 -10.58 -5.99
N SER A 98 7.02 -10.47 -4.76
CA SER A 98 7.37 -11.64 -3.93
C SER A 98 6.14 -12.31 -3.30
N VAL A 99 5.01 -11.60 -3.22
CA VAL A 99 3.74 -12.11 -2.66
C VAL A 99 2.67 -12.08 -3.75
N HIS A 100 2.53 -13.19 -4.49
CA HIS A 100 1.53 -13.30 -5.57
C HIS A 100 0.09 -13.45 -5.09
N ALA A 101 -0.12 -13.61 -3.79
CA ALA A 101 -1.43 -13.96 -3.25
C ALA A 101 -2.23 -12.75 -2.73
N VAL A 102 -1.65 -11.54 -2.67
CA VAL A 102 -2.37 -10.31 -2.33
C VAL A 102 -1.77 -9.14 -3.09
N GLU A 103 -2.62 -8.39 -3.79
CA GLU A 103 -2.22 -7.21 -4.54
C GLU A 103 -1.88 -6.05 -3.60
N HIS A 104 -0.89 -5.26 -4.01
CA HIS A 104 -0.42 -4.12 -3.24
C HIS A 104 0.33 -3.11 -4.10
N PHE A 105 0.38 -1.88 -3.60
CA PHE A 105 1.25 -0.83 -4.10
C PHE A 105 1.94 -0.12 -2.93
N HIS A 106 2.98 0.63 -3.23
CA HIS A 106 3.79 1.34 -2.26
C HIS A 106 3.45 2.82 -2.27
N VAL A 107 3.48 3.42 -1.09
CA VAL A 107 3.46 4.87 -0.90
C VAL A 107 4.68 5.25 -0.09
N MET A 108 5.39 6.28 -0.54
CA MET A 108 6.50 6.87 0.19
C MET A 108 6.14 8.30 0.57
N LEU A 109 6.37 8.62 1.83
CA LEU A 109 6.08 9.93 2.41
C LEU A 109 7.37 10.50 2.97
N TYR A 110 7.75 11.71 2.54
CA TYR A 110 8.92 12.39 3.07
C TYR A 110 8.56 13.28 4.28
N ARG A 111 9.18 12.98 5.42
CA ARG A 111 8.96 13.60 6.74
C ARG A 111 7.48 13.75 7.11
N PRO A 112 6.69 12.67 7.07
CA PRO A 112 5.31 12.73 7.52
C PRO A 112 5.24 12.96 9.04
N ASP A 113 4.16 13.59 9.49
CA ASP A 113 3.86 13.68 10.92
C ASP A 113 3.64 12.28 11.53
N GLU A 114 4.31 11.98 12.64
CA GLU A 114 4.25 10.66 13.29
C GLU A 114 2.83 10.30 13.75
N ALA A 115 2.07 11.29 14.23
CA ALA A 115 0.70 11.05 14.68
C ALA A 115 -0.20 10.68 13.49
N PHE A 116 -0.01 11.33 12.34
CA PHE A 116 -0.67 10.95 11.10
C PHE A 116 -0.30 9.53 10.64
N ILE A 117 0.98 9.15 10.70
CA ILE A 117 1.38 7.78 10.33
C ILE A 117 0.76 6.75 11.27
N LYS A 118 0.76 7.02 12.58
CA LYS A 118 0.14 6.15 13.56
C LYS A 118 -1.37 6.02 13.34
N GLU A 119 -2.05 7.10 12.98
CA GLU A 119 -3.48 7.09 12.65
C GLU A 119 -3.76 6.23 11.42
N ILE A 120 -3.06 6.49 10.32
CA ILE A 120 -3.36 5.87 9.02
C ILE A 120 -2.99 4.39 8.95
N THR A 121 -1.98 3.97 9.72
CA THR A 121 -1.59 2.55 9.84
C THR A 121 -2.31 1.83 10.98
N ASN A 122 -3.22 2.50 11.70
CA ASN A 122 -3.89 1.99 12.89
C ASN A 122 -2.91 1.46 13.95
N GLY A 123 -1.81 2.20 14.17
CA GLY A 123 -0.77 1.87 15.13
C GLY A 123 0.14 0.71 14.72
N ASP A 124 0.23 0.40 13.42
CA ASP A 124 1.19 -0.59 12.93
C ASP A 124 2.62 -0.18 13.28
N ILE A 125 3.46 -1.19 13.50
CA ILE A 125 4.88 -1.04 13.78
C ILE A 125 5.61 -2.00 12.82
N PRO A 126 6.63 -1.53 12.08
CA PRO A 126 7.39 -2.38 11.18
C PRO A 126 8.03 -3.54 11.96
N MET A 127 8.11 -4.72 11.35
CA MET A 127 8.68 -5.89 12.00
C MET A 127 10.14 -5.70 12.44
N SER A 128 10.92 -4.89 11.72
CA SER A 128 12.30 -4.55 12.08
C SER A 128 12.43 -3.84 13.44
N ALA A 129 11.38 -3.14 13.89
CA ALA A 129 11.36 -2.43 15.17
C ALA A 129 10.82 -3.28 16.34
N LYS A 130 10.39 -4.52 16.10
CA LYS A 130 9.89 -5.44 17.14
C LYS A 130 10.98 -6.34 17.75
N ILE A 131 12.25 -6.11 17.40
CA ILE A 131 13.42 -6.87 17.86
C ILE A 131 14.00 -6.21 19.12
#